data_AF-A0A954BSC5-F1
#
_entry.id   AF-A0A954BSC5-F1
#
_cell.length_a   1.000
_cell.length_b   1.000
_cell.length_c   1.000
_cell.angle_alpha   90.00
_cell.angle_beta   90.00
_cell.angle_gamma   90.00
#
_symmetry.space_group_name_H-M   'P 1'
#
loop_
_entity.id
_entity.type
_entity.pdbx_description
1 polymer ?
#
loop_
_entity_poly.entity_id
_entity_poly.type
_entity_poly.pdbx_seq_one_letter_code
_entity_poly.pdbx_strand_id
1 'polypeptide(L)'
;MRTCLILLALVFATKACAATFYVDPAKGKDSNNGSKGAPWSTLEDVVNTGKLRDVKAGDTILLRDGNHGRVVFGGDNDDFITIAADEGCKPQLSYLEITAGHKWRIRGLTVSSSFGEPYKGVMLKFADGGDSGEIIVEDCFVYTELDTSSWSAEQWMNANSGITMGRHGKGHVVRNCYVMNTRFGIALCAEDSVCEGNVVSHFSGDGIRTTRDGQVVQHNVIRNVTVSAADGDDNHDDAIQCFLFNKGTGTVRNVTVRENLIIMRESEDLPWPAPMQAVGFFDGPLINFTVDGNVINTSHWHGVSLYDAQDCKILNNVAYTQWTEEKLRPWVQLGSKGKGEIKGNVVKDNYAYTFDLKNDKDVVAENNNKVTEDVYTKRREKLLALINEKYGEVQPAAGFRRVGLEKIRWVEGRVVQGEDGEVIDRIEAARGQGKLIVLYAFDRDDARCTEFERDVLDDADVGKLLDECATVGVQLTDELSRDLKKRYGIGSRAPSVVILNPDGSEVWSGKPGSAKALVKKLESARENLSKPDSD
;
A
#
# COMPACT_ATOMS: atom_id res chain seq x y z
N MET A 1 75.98 -12.97 -23.10
CA MET A 1 74.59 -13.46 -23.13
C MET A 1 73.84 -12.77 -22.01
N ARG A 2 72.80 -11.99 -22.34
CA ARG A 2 72.02 -11.18 -21.39
C ARG A 2 70.94 -12.06 -20.76
N THR A 3 70.92 -12.11 -19.43
CA THR A 3 69.89 -12.76 -18.63
C THR A 3 68.72 -11.77 -18.47
N CYS A 4 67.59 -12.06 -19.10
CA CYS A 4 66.32 -11.35 -18.86
C CYS A 4 65.52 -12.16 -17.83
N LEU A 5 65.40 -11.65 -16.60
CA LEU A 5 64.34 -12.06 -15.69
C LEU A 5 63.05 -11.36 -16.13
N ILE A 6 62.04 -12.14 -16.54
CA ILE A 6 60.67 -11.65 -16.70
C ILE A 6 59.94 -11.94 -15.39
N LEU A 7 59.57 -10.88 -14.68
CA LEU A 7 58.74 -10.93 -13.49
C LEU A 7 57.28 -11.01 -13.95
N LEU A 8 56.64 -12.17 -13.79
CA LEU A 8 55.22 -12.37 -14.11
C LEU A 8 54.38 -11.88 -12.92
N ALA A 9 53.83 -10.67 -12.99
CA ALA A 9 52.89 -10.15 -12.01
C ALA A 9 51.50 -10.75 -12.27
N LEU A 10 51.08 -11.72 -11.44
CA LEU A 10 49.70 -12.20 -11.40
C LEU A 10 48.80 -11.11 -10.80
N VAL A 11 48.05 -10.43 -11.65
CA VAL A 11 46.94 -9.55 -11.22
C VAL A 11 45.75 -10.45 -10.89
N PHE A 12 45.59 -10.79 -9.62
CA PHE A 12 44.32 -11.32 -9.12
C PHE A 12 43.31 -10.18 -9.12
N ALA A 13 42.43 -10.15 -10.12
CA ALA A 13 41.23 -9.33 -10.08
C ALA A 13 40.30 -9.91 -9.00
N THR A 14 40.39 -9.38 -7.77
CA THR A 14 39.39 -9.65 -6.75
C THR A 14 38.07 -9.12 -7.27
N LYS A 15 37.12 -10.01 -7.55
CA LYS A 15 35.71 -9.60 -7.67
C LYS A 15 35.36 -8.96 -6.33
N ALA A 16 35.28 -7.63 -6.28
CA ALA A 16 34.80 -6.94 -5.10
C ALA A 16 33.34 -7.36 -4.92
N CYS A 17 33.05 -8.11 -3.86
CA CYS A 17 31.68 -8.39 -3.48
C CYS A 17 31.02 -7.06 -3.07
N ALA A 18 29.75 -6.90 -3.42
CA ALA A 18 28.91 -5.81 -2.91
C ALA A 18 29.00 -5.76 -1.38
N ALA A 19 29.30 -4.58 -0.84
CA ALA A 19 29.37 -4.34 0.59
C ALA A 19 27.97 -4.15 1.18
N THR A 20 27.85 -4.43 2.47
CA THR A 20 26.64 -4.14 3.24
C THR A 20 26.99 -3.25 4.41
N PHE A 21 26.34 -2.10 4.47
CA PHE A 21 26.46 -1.12 5.55
C PHE A 21 25.21 -1.14 6.42
N TYR A 22 25.36 -0.77 7.69
CA TYR A 22 24.30 -0.72 8.67
C TYR A 22 24.20 0.68 9.27
N VAL A 23 22.97 1.15 9.42
CA VAL A 23 22.63 2.47 9.96
C VAL A 23 21.64 2.25 11.11
N ASP A 24 21.96 2.73 12.30
CA ASP A 24 21.22 2.47 13.53
C ASP A 24 21.12 3.77 14.36
N PRO A 25 19.95 4.43 14.41
CA PRO A 25 19.74 5.65 15.18
C PRO A 25 20.01 5.48 16.68
N ALA A 26 19.86 4.27 17.24
CA ALA A 26 19.99 4.03 18.67
C ALA A 26 21.44 3.69 19.09
N LYS A 27 22.20 2.99 18.23
CA LYS A 27 23.54 2.47 18.57
C LYS A 27 24.66 2.99 17.67
N GLY A 28 24.32 3.60 16.56
CA GLY A 28 25.24 4.05 15.55
C GLY A 28 25.98 5.34 15.91
N LYS A 29 27.12 5.56 15.24
CA LYS A 29 27.92 6.77 15.37
C LYS A 29 28.52 7.15 14.03
N ASP A 30 28.66 8.45 13.77
CA ASP A 30 29.33 8.94 12.56
C ASP A 30 30.80 8.53 12.48
N SER A 31 31.47 8.30 13.59
CA SER A 31 32.86 7.81 13.55
C SER A 31 32.98 6.33 13.18
N ASN A 32 31.89 5.59 13.13
CA ASN A 32 31.92 4.16 12.84
C ASN A 32 32.11 3.88 11.34
N ASN A 33 32.51 2.63 11.02
CA ASN A 33 32.78 2.17 9.66
C ASN A 33 31.54 1.64 8.91
N GLY A 34 30.37 1.60 9.55
CA GLY A 34 29.12 1.13 8.94
C GLY A 34 28.98 -0.39 8.91
N SER A 35 29.87 -1.14 9.55
CA SER A 35 29.70 -2.59 9.70
C SER A 35 28.57 -2.94 10.68
N LYS A 36 28.08 -4.19 10.65
CA LYS A 36 27.03 -4.66 11.58
C LYS A 36 27.37 -4.43 13.06
N GLY A 37 28.65 -4.57 13.43
CA GLY A 37 29.13 -4.37 14.81
C GLY A 37 29.44 -2.92 15.17
N ALA A 38 29.56 -2.04 14.18
CA ALA A 38 29.79 -0.61 14.35
C ALA A 38 29.01 0.15 13.26
N PRO A 39 27.67 0.27 13.41
CA PRO A 39 26.81 0.92 12.42
C PRO A 39 27.02 2.44 12.40
N TRP A 40 26.72 3.09 11.28
CA TRP A 40 26.56 4.55 11.24
C TRP A 40 25.32 4.99 12.02
N SER A 41 25.19 6.27 12.35
CA SER A 41 24.06 6.84 13.12
C SER A 41 22.75 6.86 12.32
N THR A 42 22.20 8.02 11.98
CA THR A 42 20.97 8.14 11.18
C THR A 42 21.28 8.16 9.69
N LEU A 43 20.27 7.92 8.83
CA LEU A 43 20.51 8.03 7.39
C LEU A 43 20.70 9.50 6.98
N GLU A 44 20.00 10.42 7.63
CA GLU A 44 20.22 11.87 7.48
C GLU A 44 21.68 12.24 7.78
N ASP A 45 22.28 11.72 8.85
CA ASP A 45 23.71 11.98 9.15
C ASP A 45 24.63 11.35 8.10
N VAL A 46 24.36 10.13 7.64
CA VAL A 46 25.13 9.46 6.58
C VAL A 46 25.17 10.30 5.29
N VAL A 47 24.05 10.95 4.96
CA VAL A 47 23.97 11.89 3.85
C VAL A 47 24.71 13.18 4.15
N ASN A 48 24.42 13.83 5.28
CA ASN A 48 24.95 15.16 5.64
C ASN A 48 26.46 15.17 5.88
N THR A 49 27.01 14.07 6.39
CA THR A 49 28.45 13.89 6.60
C THR A 49 29.20 13.41 5.34
N GLY A 50 28.47 13.14 4.25
CA GLY A 50 29.04 12.75 2.96
C GLY A 50 29.43 11.27 2.85
N LYS A 51 29.16 10.44 3.86
CA LYS A 51 29.46 8.98 3.87
C LYS A 51 28.76 8.22 2.75
N LEU A 52 27.60 8.69 2.31
CA LEU A 52 26.90 8.06 1.17
C LEU A 52 27.77 8.01 -0.10
N ARG A 53 28.74 8.92 -0.25
CA ARG A 53 29.68 8.93 -1.40
C ARG A 53 30.69 7.77 -1.38
N ASP A 54 30.88 7.13 -0.23
CA ASP A 54 31.79 5.99 -0.08
C ASP A 54 31.10 4.67 -0.45
N VAL A 55 29.77 4.69 -0.58
CA VAL A 55 28.94 3.54 -1.00
C VAL A 55 28.98 3.43 -2.52
N LYS A 56 29.23 2.21 -3.02
CA LYS A 56 29.48 1.96 -4.44
C LYS A 56 28.32 1.22 -5.10
N ALA A 57 28.25 1.32 -6.41
CA ALA A 57 27.35 0.52 -7.24
C ALA A 57 27.39 -0.97 -6.84
N GLY A 58 26.21 -1.54 -6.58
CA GLY A 58 26.01 -2.90 -6.07
C GLY A 58 25.84 -3.00 -4.54
N ASP A 59 26.29 -2.00 -3.78
CA ASP A 59 26.25 -2.03 -2.32
C ASP A 59 24.83 -1.88 -1.75
N THR A 60 24.67 -2.31 -0.50
CA THR A 60 23.41 -2.19 0.26
C THR A 60 23.63 -1.46 1.58
N ILE A 61 22.73 -0.55 1.93
CA ILE A 61 22.62 0.10 3.23
C ILE A 61 21.36 -0.45 3.91
N LEU A 62 21.54 -1.13 5.04
CA LEU A 62 20.46 -1.69 5.86
C LEU A 62 20.16 -0.77 7.05
N LEU A 63 18.90 -0.34 7.16
CA LEU A 63 18.42 0.55 8.19
C LEU A 63 17.77 -0.23 9.33
N ARG A 64 18.22 0.01 10.56
CA ARG A 64 17.62 -0.53 11.79
C ARG A 64 16.38 0.27 12.21
N ASP A 65 15.75 -0.17 13.29
CA ASP A 65 14.60 0.53 13.87
C ASP A 65 14.93 1.97 14.30
N GLY A 66 13.94 2.84 14.19
CA GLY A 66 13.99 4.21 14.69
C GLY A 66 13.89 5.26 13.60
N ASN A 67 13.97 6.52 14.02
CA ASN A 67 13.86 7.66 13.14
C ASN A 67 15.22 8.00 12.50
N HIS A 68 15.27 7.95 11.18
CA HIS A 68 16.43 8.25 10.34
C HIS A 68 16.44 9.69 9.80
N GLY A 69 15.43 10.49 10.17
CA GLY A 69 15.40 11.92 9.91
C GLY A 69 14.86 12.29 8.52
N ARG A 70 15.23 13.49 8.07
CA ARG A 70 14.88 14.05 6.75
C ARG A 70 15.98 13.75 5.75
N VAL A 71 15.71 12.89 4.78
CA VAL A 71 16.74 12.33 3.90
C VAL A 71 16.63 12.93 2.50
N VAL A 72 17.66 13.65 2.06
CA VAL A 72 17.72 14.28 0.73
C VAL A 72 19.07 14.03 0.08
N PHE A 73 19.10 13.25 -1.00
CA PHE A 73 20.34 12.92 -1.70
C PHE A 73 20.15 12.79 -3.21
N GLY A 74 21.21 12.45 -3.91
CA GLY A 74 21.24 12.17 -5.34
C GLY A 74 22.57 11.55 -5.72
N GLY A 75 22.71 11.14 -6.99
CA GLY A 75 23.96 10.61 -7.52
C GLY A 75 23.74 9.58 -8.62
N ASP A 76 24.73 9.44 -9.49
CA ASP A 76 24.72 8.49 -10.59
C ASP A 76 25.54 7.26 -10.24
N ASN A 77 24.97 6.08 -10.52
CA ASN A 77 25.60 4.80 -10.21
C ASN A 77 25.63 3.90 -11.46
N ASP A 78 26.73 3.15 -11.62
CA ASP A 78 26.87 2.18 -12.72
C ASP A 78 25.96 0.95 -12.55
N ASP A 79 25.60 0.63 -11.31
CA ASP A 79 24.67 -0.42 -10.89
C ASP A 79 23.88 0.06 -9.66
N PHE A 80 22.84 -0.66 -9.26
CA PHE A 80 21.98 -0.26 -8.15
C PHE A 80 22.74 -0.11 -6.83
N ILE A 81 22.53 1.03 -6.15
CA ILE A 81 22.74 1.11 -4.70
C ILE A 81 21.38 0.90 -4.03
N THR A 82 21.32 -0.02 -3.08
CA THR A 82 20.09 -0.34 -2.34
C THR A 82 20.11 0.27 -0.94
N ILE A 83 19.08 1.03 -0.59
CA ILE A 83 18.78 1.43 0.79
C ILE A 83 17.52 0.69 1.21
N ALA A 84 17.63 -0.16 2.22
CA ALA A 84 16.52 -1.03 2.63
C ALA A 84 16.38 -1.10 4.15
N ALA A 85 15.19 -1.42 4.63
CA ALA A 85 15.03 -1.92 5.99
C ALA A 85 15.85 -3.20 6.19
N ASP A 86 16.52 -3.31 7.35
CA ASP A 86 17.08 -4.58 7.79
C ASP A 86 15.95 -5.56 8.16
N GLU A 87 16.26 -6.86 8.18
CA GLU A 87 15.30 -7.91 8.45
C GLU A 87 14.58 -7.68 9.79
N GLY A 88 13.25 -7.60 9.73
CA GLY A 88 12.37 -7.37 10.88
C GLY A 88 12.34 -5.93 11.41
N CYS A 89 13.17 -5.02 10.88
CA CYS A 89 13.21 -3.64 11.32
C CYS A 89 12.19 -2.76 10.57
N LYS A 90 11.75 -1.68 11.22
CA LYS A 90 10.80 -0.66 10.74
C LYS A 90 11.44 0.73 10.80
N PRO A 91 12.41 1.03 9.91
CA PRO A 91 13.01 2.36 9.83
C PRO A 91 11.98 3.42 9.44
N GLN A 92 12.06 4.58 10.08
CA GLN A 92 11.15 5.71 9.93
C GLN A 92 11.88 6.92 9.37
N LEU A 93 11.32 7.56 8.33
CA LEU A 93 11.85 8.80 7.75
C LEU A 93 10.76 9.86 7.77
N SER A 94 11.11 11.10 8.13
CA SER A 94 10.16 12.21 8.09
C SER A 94 9.88 12.69 6.66
N TYR A 95 10.85 12.49 5.76
CA TYR A 95 10.80 12.86 4.35
C TYR A 95 11.92 12.14 3.60
N LEU A 96 11.66 11.77 2.35
CA LEU A 96 12.66 11.18 1.45
C LEU A 96 12.64 11.87 0.08
N GLU A 97 13.79 12.39 -0.33
CA GLU A 97 14.00 12.89 -1.68
C GLU A 97 15.28 12.35 -2.34
N ILE A 98 15.11 11.76 -3.52
CA ILE A 98 16.21 11.50 -4.46
C ILE A 98 16.17 12.58 -5.53
N THR A 99 16.90 13.67 -5.30
CA THR A 99 16.89 14.89 -6.11
C THR A 99 17.13 14.61 -7.60
N ALA A 100 18.22 13.92 -7.93
CA ALA A 100 18.60 13.50 -9.27
C ALA A 100 19.47 12.24 -9.23
N GLY A 101 19.51 11.50 -10.34
CA GLY A 101 20.49 10.43 -10.57
C GLY A 101 19.89 9.07 -10.93
N HIS A 102 20.78 8.09 -11.07
CA HIS A 102 20.47 6.79 -11.67
C HIS A 102 20.65 5.61 -10.73
N LYS A 103 19.79 4.59 -10.92
CA LYS A 103 19.91 3.26 -10.29
C LYS A 103 19.98 3.33 -8.76
N TRP A 104 18.96 3.94 -8.17
CA TRP A 104 18.71 3.86 -6.73
C TRP A 104 17.59 2.87 -6.47
N ARG A 105 17.71 2.07 -5.42
CA ARG A 105 16.63 1.21 -4.93
C ARG A 105 16.33 1.50 -3.47
N ILE A 106 15.08 1.85 -3.18
CA ILE A 106 14.58 2.10 -1.83
C ILE A 106 13.58 1.01 -1.48
N ARG A 107 13.77 0.31 -0.35
CA ARG A 107 12.91 -0.83 0.00
C ARG A 107 12.48 -0.87 1.46
N GLY A 108 11.19 -1.11 1.70
CA GLY A 108 10.67 -1.50 3.01
C GLY A 108 10.71 -0.38 4.07
N LEU A 109 10.80 0.88 3.65
CA LEU A 109 10.89 2.01 4.56
C LEU A 109 9.51 2.54 4.96
N THR A 110 9.38 3.09 6.16
CA THR A 110 8.21 3.87 6.56
C THR A 110 8.52 5.36 6.40
N VAL A 111 7.73 6.09 5.63
CA VAL A 111 7.88 7.54 5.41
C VAL A 111 6.61 8.25 5.85
N SER A 112 6.72 9.14 6.83
CA SER A 112 5.57 9.92 7.31
C SER A 112 6.00 11.31 7.76
N SER A 113 5.20 12.31 7.41
CA SER A 113 5.41 13.68 7.91
C SER A 113 5.27 13.77 9.43
N SER A 114 4.60 12.82 10.08
CA SER A 114 4.48 12.73 11.55
C SER A 114 5.79 12.41 12.29
N PHE A 115 6.86 12.03 11.58
CA PHE A 115 8.16 11.69 12.20
C PHE A 115 9.13 12.86 12.30
N GLY A 116 8.72 14.08 11.95
CA GLY A 116 9.59 15.24 12.02
C GLY A 116 8.82 16.55 12.14
N GLU A 117 9.51 17.65 11.87
CA GLU A 117 8.89 18.97 11.85
C GLU A 117 7.80 19.07 10.76
N PRO A 118 6.66 19.73 11.04
CA PRO A 118 5.58 19.85 10.07
C PRO A 118 6.02 20.51 8.75
N TYR A 119 5.60 19.92 7.63
CA TYR A 119 5.80 20.50 6.30
C TYR A 119 4.61 20.18 5.38
N LYS A 120 4.43 20.99 4.35
CA LYS A 120 3.44 20.74 3.28
C LYS A 120 4.10 20.14 2.06
N GLY A 121 3.37 19.28 1.34
CA GLY A 121 3.79 18.72 0.07
C GLY A 121 3.89 17.19 0.08
N VAL A 122 4.78 16.67 -0.76
CA VAL A 122 4.97 15.23 -1.00
C VAL A 122 5.91 14.63 0.04
N MET A 123 5.64 13.43 0.54
CA MET A 123 6.50 12.76 1.54
C MET A 123 7.67 11.99 0.93
N LEU A 124 7.44 11.36 -0.22
CA LEU A 124 8.45 10.62 -0.96
C LEU A 124 8.53 11.14 -2.40
N LYS A 125 9.64 11.78 -2.73
CA LYS A 125 9.85 12.45 -4.01
C LYS A 125 11.13 11.96 -4.67
N PHE A 126 11.16 11.83 -5.99
CA PHE A 126 12.42 11.62 -6.68
C PHE A 126 12.40 12.18 -8.10
N ALA A 127 13.56 12.36 -8.72
CA ALA A 127 13.72 12.76 -10.12
C ALA A 127 13.08 14.12 -10.49
N ASP A 128 13.06 15.08 -9.56
CA ASP A 128 12.51 16.42 -9.81
C ASP A 128 13.58 17.53 -9.75
N GLY A 129 14.81 17.20 -9.36
CA GLY A 129 15.94 18.12 -9.29
C GLY A 129 16.89 18.08 -10.50
N GLY A 130 16.81 17.06 -11.35
CA GLY A 130 17.71 16.89 -12.50
C GLY A 130 17.59 15.52 -13.16
N ASP A 131 18.45 15.28 -14.16
CA ASP A 131 18.50 14.04 -14.94
C ASP A 131 18.52 12.78 -14.06
N SER A 132 17.65 11.82 -14.37
CA SER A 132 17.41 10.66 -13.52
C SER A 132 16.92 9.46 -14.33
N GLY A 133 17.17 8.26 -13.83
CA GLY A 133 16.67 7.05 -14.47
C GLY A 133 16.72 5.83 -13.57
N GLU A 134 15.79 4.89 -13.78
CA GLU A 134 15.84 3.57 -13.14
C GLU A 134 15.83 3.61 -11.59
N ILE A 135 15.25 4.65 -10.98
CA ILE A 135 14.95 4.68 -9.54
C ILE A 135 13.77 3.76 -9.24
N ILE A 136 13.95 2.86 -8.27
CA ILE A 136 12.95 1.90 -7.80
C ILE A 136 12.62 2.20 -6.33
N VAL A 137 11.33 2.40 -6.04
CA VAL A 137 10.80 2.47 -4.69
C VAL A 137 9.85 1.29 -4.51
N GLU A 138 10.15 0.39 -3.58
CA GLU A 138 9.38 -0.82 -3.38
C GLU A 138 9.10 -1.16 -1.92
N ASP A 139 7.97 -1.82 -1.65
CA ASP A 139 7.59 -2.30 -0.32
C ASP A 139 7.50 -1.22 0.78
N CYS A 140 7.50 0.07 0.44
CA CYS A 140 7.44 1.16 1.42
C CYS A 140 6.01 1.44 1.94
N PHE A 141 5.92 1.94 3.18
CA PHE A 141 4.69 2.47 3.76
C PHE A 141 4.77 4.00 3.88
N VAL A 142 3.86 4.72 3.24
CA VAL A 142 3.86 6.18 3.15
C VAL A 142 2.52 6.72 3.65
N TYR A 143 2.53 7.58 4.67
CA TYR A 143 1.28 8.13 5.22
C TYR A 143 1.48 9.47 5.91
N THR A 144 0.46 10.32 5.96
CA THR A 144 0.55 11.61 6.68
C THR A 144 0.48 11.39 8.20
N GLU A 145 -0.60 10.73 8.65
CA GLU A 145 -0.85 10.36 10.04
C GLU A 145 -1.65 9.04 10.05
N LEU A 146 -1.52 8.21 11.10
CA LEU A 146 -2.26 6.95 11.19
C LEU A 146 -3.69 7.15 11.68
N ASP A 147 -3.88 7.99 12.69
CA ASP A 147 -5.19 8.28 13.26
C ASP A 147 -5.76 9.55 12.62
N THR A 148 -6.76 9.36 11.76
CA THR A 148 -7.50 10.44 11.11
C THR A 148 -8.94 10.54 11.63
N SER A 149 -9.28 9.86 12.74
CA SER A 149 -10.65 9.79 13.25
C SER A 149 -11.22 11.17 13.63
N SER A 150 -10.35 12.10 14.03
CA SER A 150 -10.71 13.47 14.38
C SER A 150 -10.48 14.48 13.25
N TRP A 151 -10.08 14.04 12.05
CA TRP A 151 -9.76 14.95 10.95
C TRP A 151 -11.00 15.62 10.38
N SER A 152 -10.95 16.94 10.24
CA SER A 152 -11.89 17.73 9.45
C SER A 152 -11.60 17.62 7.95
N ALA A 153 -12.56 18.03 7.12
CA ALA A 153 -12.34 18.17 5.67
C ALA A 153 -11.13 19.07 5.34
N GLU A 154 -10.93 20.17 6.08
CA GLU A 154 -9.76 21.05 5.89
C GLU A 154 -8.43 20.34 6.19
N GLN A 155 -8.40 19.45 7.19
CA GLN A 155 -7.20 18.66 7.50
C GLN A 155 -6.89 17.67 6.39
N TRP A 156 -7.92 16.99 5.86
CA TRP A 156 -7.79 16.17 4.66
C TRP A 156 -7.27 16.96 3.46
N MET A 157 -7.76 18.18 3.24
CA MET A 157 -7.29 19.04 2.14
C MET A 157 -5.84 19.52 2.30
N ASN A 158 -5.37 19.63 3.55
CA ASN A 158 -4.01 20.05 3.88
C ASN A 158 -3.04 18.88 4.14
N ALA A 159 -3.51 17.64 4.07
CA ALA A 159 -2.69 16.45 4.27
C ALA A 159 -1.51 16.40 3.28
N ASN A 160 -0.43 15.72 3.66
CA ASN A 160 0.67 15.50 2.75
C ASN A 160 0.24 14.58 1.60
N SER A 161 0.88 14.74 0.45
CA SER A 161 0.73 13.80 -0.68
C SER A 161 1.74 12.66 -0.55
N GLY A 162 1.41 11.50 -1.09
CA GLY A 162 2.20 10.29 -0.99
C GLY A 162 3.51 10.35 -1.76
N ILE A 163 3.50 9.78 -2.97
CA ILE A 163 4.70 9.53 -3.78
C ILE A 163 4.66 10.35 -5.07
N THR A 164 5.77 11.01 -5.43
CA THR A 164 5.93 11.65 -6.74
C THR A 164 7.19 11.15 -7.45
N MET A 165 6.98 10.54 -8.61
CA MET A 165 8.01 10.17 -9.58
C MET A 165 8.18 11.39 -10.50
N GLY A 166 9.20 12.21 -10.22
CA GLY A 166 9.39 13.55 -10.78
C GLY A 166 9.61 13.60 -12.29
N ARG A 167 9.80 14.82 -12.82
CA ARG A 167 9.66 15.13 -14.26
C ARG A 167 10.94 14.98 -15.08
N HIS A 168 12.07 14.79 -14.43
CA HIS A 168 13.39 14.87 -15.05
C HIS A 168 14.03 13.49 -15.18
N GLY A 169 13.22 12.45 -15.36
CA GLY A 169 13.72 11.10 -15.56
C GLY A 169 12.78 10.20 -16.34
N LYS A 170 13.18 8.93 -16.44
CA LYS A 170 12.44 7.87 -17.15
C LYS A 170 12.68 6.50 -16.54
N GLY A 171 11.79 5.55 -16.82
CA GLY A 171 12.00 4.14 -16.43
C GLY A 171 11.98 3.90 -14.92
N HIS A 172 11.28 4.75 -14.17
CA HIS A 172 11.17 4.61 -12.73
C HIS A 172 10.10 3.60 -12.33
N VAL A 173 10.20 3.04 -11.12
CA VAL A 173 9.24 2.07 -10.60
C VAL A 173 8.80 2.43 -9.19
N VAL A 174 7.49 2.44 -8.96
CA VAL A 174 6.87 2.41 -7.63
C VAL A 174 6.08 1.11 -7.51
N ARG A 175 6.52 0.21 -6.64
CA ARG A 175 6.00 -1.16 -6.55
C ARG A 175 5.62 -1.55 -5.13
N ASN A 176 4.46 -2.17 -4.96
CA ASN A 176 4.05 -2.76 -3.69
C ASN A 176 4.13 -1.81 -2.48
N CYS A 177 3.98 -0.51 -2.71
CA CYS A 177 3.91 0.48 -1.65
C CYS A 177 2.48 0.58 -1.11
N TYR A 178 2.37 0.92 0.17
CA TYR A 178 1.10 1.30 0.80
C TYR A 178 1.09 2.81 1.03
N VAL A 179 0.17 3.53 0.41
CA VAL A 179 0.02 4.99 0.52
C VAL A 179 -1.31 5.28 1.20
N MET A 180 -1.28 5.92 2.37
CA MET A 180 -2.44 6.06 3.24
C MET A 180 -2.63 7.45 3.82
N ASN A 181 -3.87 7.89 3.97
CA ASN A 181 -4.22 9.15 4.64
C ASN A 181 -3.49 10.34 4.00
N THR A 182 -3.71 10.52 2.70
CA THR A 182 -2.96 11.50 1.88
C THR A 182 -3.89 12.44 1.12
N ARG A 183 -3.41 13.63 0.76
CA ARG A 183 -4.13 14.48 -0.20
C ARG A 183 -4.17 13.84 -1.59
N PHE A 184 -3.01 13.61 -2.19
CA PHE A 184 -2.86 12.88 -3.45
C PHE A 184 -2.03 11.62 -3.20
N GLY A 185 -2.38 10.50 -3.85
CA GLY A 185 -1.68 9.23 -3.66
C GLY A 185 -0.33 9.17 -4.37
N ILE A 186 -0.30 8.68 -5.63
CA ILE A 186 0.92 8.47 -6.41
C ILE A 186 0.87 9.23 -7.73
N ALA A 187 1.88 10.07 -8.00
CA ALA A 187 2.01 10.79 -9.26
C ALA A 187 3.19 10.27 -10.10
N LEU A 188 2.87 9.74 -11.29
CA LEU A 188 3.84 9.37 -12.32
C LEU A 188 4.05 10.58 -13.25
N CYS A 189 5.17 11.28 -13.09
CA CYS A 189 5.54 12.45 -13.90
C CYS A 189 6.75 12.23 -14.81
N ALA A 190 7.31 11.02 -14.81
CA ALA A 190 8.42 10.56 -15.66
C ALA A 190 7.93 9.60 -16.76
N GLU A 191 8.52 9.67 -17.95
CA GLU A 191 8.21 8.77 -19.06
C GLU A 191 8.56 7.30 -18.73
N ASP A 192 7.92 6.37 -19.45
CA ASP A 192 8.23 4.93 -19.41
C ASP A 192 8.27 4.33 -18.00
N SER A 193 7.51 4.90 -17.07
CA SER A 193 7.55 4.55 -15.65
C SER A 193 6.39 3.63 -15.25
N VAL A 194 6.62 2.81 -14.22
CA VAL A 194 5.69 1.77 -13.77
C VAL A 194 5.21 2.05 -12.36
N CYS A 195 3.89 2.01 -12.16
CA CYS A 195 3.24 2.01 -10.85
C CYS A 195 2.45 0.71 -10.71
N GLU A 196 2.94 -0.23 -9.90
CA GLU A 196 2.35 -1.56 -9.82
C GLU A 196 2.21 -2.17 -8.42
N GLY A 197 1.12 -2.92 -8.19
CA GLY A 197 0.93 -3.64 -6.93
C GLY A 197 0.77 -2.74 -5.71
N ASN A 198 0.57 -1.44 -5.88
CA ASN A 198 0.46 -0.51 -4.76
C ASN A 198 -0.95 -0.53 -4.18
N VAL A 199 -1.08 -0.11 -2.92
CA VAL A 199 -2.36 0.22 -2.30
C VAL A 199 -2.39 1.73 -2.06
N VAL A 200 -3.41 2.41 -2.58
CA VAL A 200 -3.71 3.80 -2.24
C VAL A 200 -5.04 3.81 -1.50
N SER A 201 -5.02 4.17 -0.22
CA SER A 201 -6.21 4.13 0.64
C SER A 201 -6.39 5.43 1.40
N HIS A 202 -7.63 5.88 1.60
CA HIS A 202 -7.93 7.09 2.40
C HIS A 202 -7.23 8.32 1.83
N PHE A 203 -7.80 8.86 0.77
CA PHE A 203 -7.26 10.03 0.08
C PHE A 203 -8.35 11.03 -0.28
N SER A 204 -7.97 12.31 -0.40
CA SER A 204 -8.89 13.44 -0.61
C SER A 204 -8.54 14.24 -1.87
N GLY A 205 -8.30 13.53 -2.94
CA GLY A 205 -7.77 14.04 -4.20
C GLY A 205 -7.76 12.91 -5.22
N ASP A 206 -6.78 12.89 -6.10
CA ASP A 206 -6.59 11.75 -7.00
C ASP A 206 -5.76 10.63 -6.34
N GLY A 207 -6.17 9.39 -6.60
CA GLY A 207 -5.45 8.20 -6.14
C GLY A 207 -4.12 8.03 -6.88
N ILE A 208 -4.16 7.87 -8.21
CA ILE A 208 -2.99 7.75 -9.07
C ILE A 208 -3.08 8.73 -10.25
N ARG A 209 -1.97 9.40 -10.58
CA ARG A 209 -1.87 10.30 -11.74
C ARG A 209 -0.85 9.80 -12.74
N THR A 210 -1.27 9.65 -13.99
CA THR A 210 -0.39 9.37 -15.14
C THR A 210 -0.32 10.59 -16.04
N THR A 211 0.88 11.07 -16.36
CA THR A 211 1.04 12.40 -16.97
C THR A 211 2.08 12.49 -18.08
N ARG A 212 2.69 11.36 -18.45
CA ARG A 212 3.72 11.26 -19.50
C ARG A 212 3.55 10.00 -20.32
N ASP A 213 4.28 9.96 -21.44
CA ASP A 213 4.22 8.88 -22.40
C ASP A 213 4.77 7.57 -21.82
N GLY A 214 4.23 6.45 -22.31
CA GLY A 214 4.76 5.09 -22.04
C GLY A 214 4.52 4.55 -20.62
N GLN A 215 3.76 5.27 -19.79
CA GLN A 215 3.55 4.87 -18.40
C GLN A 215 2.63 3.65 -18.26
N VAL A 216 2.90 2.82 -17.26
CA VAL A 216 2.11 1.63 -16.93
C VAL A 216 1.59 1.72 -15.49
N VAL A 217 0.27 1.64 -15.34
CA VAL A 217 -0.41 1.58 -14.04
C VAL A 217 -1.15 0.25 -13.95
N GLN A 218 -0.66 -0.67 -13.11
CA GLN A 218 -1.20 -2.03 -13.09
C GLN A 218 -1.31 -2.68 -11.72
N HIS A 219 -2.34 -3.50 -11.51
CA HIS A 219 -2.45 -4.35 -10.31
C HIS A 219 -2.47 -3.57 -9.00
N ASN A 220 -2.83 -2.29 -9.04
CA ASN A 220 -2.97 -1.47 -7.84
C ASN A 220 -4.37 -1.65 -7.25
N VAL A 221 -4.48 -1.44 -5.94
CA VAL A 221 -5.76 -1.32 -5.23
C VAL A 221 -5.94 0.14 -4.80
N ILE A 222 -7.02 0.77 -5.25
CA ILE A 222 -7.29 2.19 -4.98
C ILE A 222 -8.65 2.28 -4.29
N ARG A 223 -8.68 2.83 -3.07
CA ARG A 223 -9.87 2.76 -2.24
C ARG A 223 -10.07 3.87 -1.22
N ASN A 224 -11.31 4.01 -0.77
CA ASN A 224 -11.73 4.90 0.31
C ASN A 224 -11.35 6.36 0.05
N VAL A 225 -11.92 6.94 -1.00
CA VAL A 225 -11.84 8.39 -1.22
C VAL A 225 -12.71 9.13 -0.19
N THR A 226 -12.27 10.30 0.24
CA THR A 226 -12.93 11.10 1.28
C THR A 226 -12.83 12.58 0.94
N VAL A 227 -13.76 13.39 1.44
CA VAL A 227 -13.92 14.82 1.16
C VAL A 227 -14.35 15.11 -0.27
N SER A 228 -15.42 15.89 -0.41
CA SER A 228 -16.02 16.23 -1.69
C SER A 228 -16.22 17.74 -1.82
N ALA A 229 -16.72 18.16 -2.98
CA ALA A 229 -17.19 19.54 -3.18
C ALA A 229 -18.24 19.98 -2.15
N ALA A 230 -19.05 19.06 -1.61
CA ALA A 230 -20.02 19.39 -0.56
C ALA A 230 -19.35 19.73 0.78
N ASP A 231 -18.09 19.30 0.97
CA ASP A 231 -17.29 19.50 2.17
C ASP A 231 -16.32 20.71 2.03
N GLY A 232 -16.38 21.42 0.90
CA GLY A 232 -15.56 22.60 0.62
C GLY A 232 -14.35 22.34 -0.28
N ASP A 233 -14.26 21.18 -0.92
CA ASP A 233 -13.16 20.82 -1.81
C ASP A 233 -13.59 20.69 -3.28
N ASP A 234 -13.26 21.69 -4.09
CA ASP A 234 -13.58 21.71 -5.52
C ASP A 234 -12.76 20.70 -6.36
N ASN A 235 -11.88 19.91 -5.75
CA ASN A 235 -11.16 18.86 -6.48
C ASN A 235 -12.15 17.80 -7.00
N HIS A 236 -11.99 17.43 -8.26
CA HIS A 236 -12.69 16.27 -8.83
C HIS A 236 -11.79 15.06 -8.65
N ASP A 237 -12.13 14.22 -7.67
CA ASP A 237 -11.31 13.09 -7.29
C ASP A 237 -11.42 11.94 -8.29
N ASP A 238 -10.29 11.58 -8.88
CA ASP A 238 -10.15 10.44 -9.78
C ASP A 238 -9.38 9.30 -9.10
N ALA A 239 -9.81 8.04 -9.27
CA ALA A 239 -9.00 6.90 -8.86
C ALA A 239 -7.70 6.86 -9.68
N ILE A 240 -7.82 7.00 -11.00
CA ILE A 240 -6.69 7.15 -11.92
C ILE A 240 -6.99 8.29 -12.88
N GLN A 241 -6.23 9.38 -12.78
CA GLN A 241 -6.34 10.54 -13.66
C GLN A 241 -5.22 10.57 -14.70
N CYS A 242 -5.55 11.02 -15.91
CA CYS A 242 -4.56 11.37 -16.93
C CYS A 242 -4.70 12.81 -17.36
N PHE A 243 -3.60 13.56 -17.27
CA PHE A 243 -3.47 14.91 -17.82
C PHE A 243 -2.00 15.21 -18.11
N LEU A 244 -1.74 16.15 -19.01
CA LEU A 244 -0.38 16.65 -19.22
C LEU A 244 0.04 17.56 -18.06
N PHE A 245 1.01 17.11 -17.25
CA PHE A 245 1.58 17.92 -16.17
C PHE A 245 2.27 19.18 -16.75
N ASN A 246 1.90 20.36 -16.22
CA ASN A 246 2.07 21.71 -16.78
C ASN A 246 1.13 21.99 -17.98
N LYS A 247 0.10 22.83 -17.75
CA LYS A 247 -0.94 23.17 -18.74
C LYS A 247 -0.33 23.60 -20.08
N GLY A 248 -0.69 22.91 -21.16
CA GLY A 248 -0.25 23.20 -22.54
C GLY A 248 -0.96 22.31 -23.58
N THR A 249 -0.70 22.53 -24.87
CA THR A 249 -1.23 21.76 -26.01
C THR A 249 -0.43 20.49 -26.29
N GLY A 250 -0.16 19.69 -25.26
CA GLY A 250 0.56 18.42 -25.42
C GLY A 250 -0.39 17.24 -25.57
N THR A 251 0.19 16.10 -25.91
CA THR A 251 -0.47 14.82 -26.12
C THR A 251 0.24 13.82 -25.25
N VAL A 252 -0.52 12.98 -24.55
CA VAL A 252 0.03 11.80 -23.86
C VAL A 252 -0.16 10.59 -24.77
N ARG A 253 0.81 9.67 -24.78
CA ARG A 253 0.82 8.49 -25.66
C ARG A 253 1.17 7.21 -24.92
N ASN A 254 0.71 6.08 -25.45
CA ASN A 254 1.21 4.75 -25.09
C ASN A 254 1.04 4.40 -23.60
N VAL A 255 0.04 4.97 -22.92
CA VAL A 255 -0.23 4.67 -21.50
C VAL A 255 -1.05 3.39 -21.40
N THR A 256 -0.66 2.52 -20.47
CA THR A 256 -1.38 1.28 -20.16
C THR A 256 -1.91 1.32 -18.73
N VAL A 257 -3.22 1.17 -18.56
CA VAL A 257 -3.90 1.02 -17.27
C VAL A 257 -4.55 -0.35 -17.24
N ARG A 258 -4.00 -1.30 -16.49
CA ARG A 258 -4.52 -2.67 -16.52
C ARG A 258 -4.66 -3.36 -15.19
N GLU A 259 -5.74 -4.13 -15.06
CA GLU A 259 -5.93 -5.05 -13.93
C GLU A 259 -5.81 -4.33 -12.58
N ASN A 260 -6.29 -3.09 -12.46
CA ASN A 260 -6.39 -2.38 -11.18
C ASN A 260 -7.76 -2.64 -10.54
N LEU A 261 -7.79 -2.74 -9.21
CA LEU A 261 -9.00 -2.85 -8.41
C LEU A 261 -9.33 -1.49 -7.79
N ILE A 262 -10.47 -0.93 -8.15
CA ILE A 262 -10.92 0.39 -7.69
C ILE A 262 -12.21 0.21 -6.88
N ILE A 263 -12.17 0.61 -5.61
CA ILE A 263 -13.30 0.51 -4.68
C ILE A 263 -13.49 1.87 -4.02
N MET A 264 -14.44 2.67 -4.49
CA MET A 264 -14.63 4.04 -4.01
C MET A 264 -14.71 4.15 -2.48
N ARG A 265 -15.51 3.29 -1.86
CA ARG A 265 -15.53 3.11 -0.40
C ARG A 265 -15.85 1.67 -0.06
N GLU A 266 -15.20 1.16 0.97
CA GLU A 266 -15.42 -0.19 1.51
C GLU A 266 -16.45 -0.21 2.63
N SER A 267 -16.64 0.91 3.33
CA SER A 267 -17.64 1.09 4.38
C SER A 267 -18.51 2.31 4.09
N GLU A 268 -19.80 2.18 4.37
CA GLU A 268 -20.75 3.30 4.31
C GLU A 268 -20.57 4.28 5.50
N ASP A 269 -19.85 3.85 6.55
CA ASP A 269 -19.52 4.69 7.71
C ASP A 269 -18.25 5.53 7.50
N LEU A 270 -17.65 5.50 6.30
CA LEU A 270 -16.47 6.31 5.98
C LEU A 270 -16.80 7.81 6.15
N PRO A 271 -16.08 8.55 7.02
CA PRO A 271 -16.29 9.99 7.19
C PRO A 271 -16.05 10.75 5.88
N TRP A 272 -16.83 11.80 5.66
CA TRP A 272 -16.76 12.67 4.46
C TRP A 272 -16.85 11.85 3.15
N PRO A 273 -17.92 11.08 2.92
CA PRO A 273 -18.00 10.22 1.74
C PRO A 273 -17.97 11.06 0.46
N ALA A 274 -17.02 10.75 -0.43
CA ALA A 274 -16.85 11.46 -1.69
C ALA A 274 -17.30 10.61 -2.89
N PRO A 275 -17.92 11.21 -3.92
CA PRO A 275 -18.03 10.58 -5.22
C PRO A 275 -16.64 10.55 -5.88
N MET A 276 -16.34 9.49 -6.65
CA MET A 276 -15.04 9.34 -7.31
C MET A 276 -15.20 8.98 -8.77
N GLN A 277 -14.54 9.71 -9.65
CA GLN A 277 -14.38 9.31 -11.03
C GLN A 277 -13.37 8.14 -11.05
N ALA A 278 -13.64 7.05 -11.75
CA ALA A 278 -12.72 5.90 -11.70
C ALA A 278 -11.51 6.13 -12.61
N VAL A 279 -11.60 5.80 -13.89
CA VAL A 279 -10.56 6.14 -14.88
C VAL A 279 -11.01 7.37 -15.67
N GLY A 280 -10.59 8.56 -15.23
CA GLY A 280 -11.01 9.86 -15.78
C GLY A 280 -9.92 10.54 -16.61
N PHE A 281 -9.90 10.27 -17.91
CA PHE A 281 -8.88 10.79 -18.83
C PHE A 281 -9.51 11.86 -19.74
N PHE A 282 -9.64 13.07 -19.21
CA PHE A 282 -10.43 14.14 -19.82
C PHE A 282 -9.65 15.11 -20.71
N ASP A 283 -8.31 15.08 -20.64
CA ASP A 283 -7.45 16.07 -21.29
C ASP A 283 -6.64 15.47 -22.44
N GLY A 284 -7.35 15.02 -23.47
CA GLY A 284 -6.73 14.55 -24.70
C GLY A 284 -6.15 15.67 -25.59
N PRO A 285 -5.57 15.33 -26.76
CA PRO A 285 -5.64 14.00 -27.37
C PRO A 285 -4.92 12.90 -26.57
N LEU A 286 -5.53 11.72 -26.49
CA LEU A 286 -4.95 10.52 -25.87
C LEU A 286 -4.67 9.51 -26.99
N ILE A 287 -3.41 9.15 -27.21
CA ILE A 287 -3.03 8.33 -28.38
C ILE A 287 -2.50 6.97 -27.94
N ASN A 288 -3.04 5.89 -28.52
CA ASN A 288 -2.59 4.52 -28.30
C ASN A 288 -2.61 4.11 -26.82
N PHE A 289 -3.67 4.49 -26.10
CA PHE A 289 -3.88 4.05 -24.72
C PHE A 289 -4.45 2.64 -24.70
N THR A 290 -4.12 1.88 -23.66
CA THR A 290 -4.79 0.60 -23.36
C THR A 290 -5.33 0.64 -21.93
N VAL A 291 -6.65 0.50 -21.79
CA VAL A 291 -7.33 0.34 -20.49
C VAL A 291 -7.96 -1.04 -20.45
N ASP A 292 -7.34 -1.99 -19.74
CA ASP A 292 -7.63 -3.41 -19.86
C ASP A 292 -7.86 -4.12 -18.51
N GLY A 293 -8.98 -4.83 -18.36
CA GLY A 293 -9.17 -5.77 -17.25
C GLY A 293 -9.33 -5.14 -15.86
N ASN A 294 -9.55 -3.83 -15.77
CA ASN A 294 -9.77 -3.16 -14.48
C ASN A 294 -11.15 -3.51 -13.90
N VAL A 295 -11.25 -3.62 -12.58
CA VAL A 295 -12.50 -3.90 -11.86
C VAL A 295 -12.82 -2.74 -10.94
N ILE A 296 -13.99 -2.13 -11.16
CA ILE A 296 -14.35 -0.82 -10.62
C ILE A 296 -15.70 -0.89 -9.93
N ASN A 297 -15.75 -0.43 -8.67
CA ASN A 297 -16.98 -0.06 -7.97
C ASN A 297 -16.92 1.42 -7.60
N THR A 298 -17.79 2.23 -8.22
CA THR A 298 -17.80 3.67 -8.00
C THR A 298 -19.22 4.28 -7.98
N SER A 299 -19.38 5.42 -7.30
CA SER A 299 -20.61 6.23 -7.27
C SER A 299 -20.54 7.42 -8.23
N HIS A 300 -20.05 7.18 -9.44
CA HIS A 300 -19.99 8.21 -10.47
C HIS A 300 -20.23 7.61 -11.86
N TRP A 301 -20.80 8.41 -12.76
CA TRP A 301 -21.02 7.99 -14.14
C TRP A 301 -19.72 7.72 -14.93
N HIS A 302 -18.56 8.22 -14.48
CA HIS A 302 -17.28 8.01 -15.16
C HIS A 302 -16.61 6.73 -14.63
N GLY A 303 -17.00 5.57 -15.19
CA GLY A 303 -16.30 4.31 -14.95
C GLY A 303 -14.97 4.25 -15.68
N VAL A 304 -15.03 4.31 -17.02
CA VAL A 304 -13.85 4.52 -17.88
C VAL A 304 -14.19 5.59 -18.89
N SER A 305 -13.40 6.65 -18.96
CA SER A 305 -13.65 7.77 -19.86
C SER A 305 -12.34 8.24 -20.50
N LEU A 306 -12.25 8.10 -21.82
CA LEU A 306 -11.11 8.57 -22.62
C LEU A 306 -11.60 9.66 -23.56
N TYR A 307 -11.11 10.87 -23.39
CA TYR A 307 -11.52 12.03 -24.19
C TYR A 307 -10.51 12.30 -25.31
N ASP A 308 -11.02 12.66 -26.49
CA ASP A 308 -10.23 12.95 -27.69
C ASP A 308 -9.26 11.77 -28.03
N ALA A 309 -9.77 10.54 -27.90
CA ALA A 309 -9.01 9.29 -27.97
C ALA A 309 -8.73 8.84 -29.41
N GLN A 310 -7.50 8.43 -29.69
CA GLN A 310 -7.04 7.96 -31.00
C GLN A 310 -6.30 6.63 -30.87
N ASP A 311 -6.73 5.63 -31.64
CA ASP A 311 -6.12 4.30 -31.65
C ASP A 311 -6.08 3.63 -30.25
N CYS A 312 -7.01 3.99 -29.37
CA CYS A 312 -7.06 3.48 -28.00
C CYS A 312 -7.87 2.19 -27.89
N LYS A 313 -7.57 1.41 -26.84
CA LYS A 313 -8.24 0.15 -26.53
C LYS A 313 -8.84 0.20 -25.13
N ILE A 314 -10.15 -0.06 -25.02
CA ILE A 314 -10.85 -0.24 -23.74
C ILE A 314 -11.37 -1.68 -23.72
N LEU A 315 -10.72 -2.56 -22.95
CA LEU A 315 -10.91 -4.01 -23.04
C LEU A 315 -11.22 -4.62 -21.67
N ASN A 316 -12.12 -5.62 -21.62
CA ASN A 316 -12.30 -6.51 -20.46
C ASN A 316 -12.58 -5.82 -19.10
N ASN A 317 -12.95 -4.54 -19.08
CA ASN A 317 -13.17 -3.80 -17.83
C ASN A 317 -14.55 -4.12 -17.25
N VAL A 318 -14.66 -4.06 -15.93
CA VAL A 318 -15.94 -4.09 -15.22
C VAL A 318 -16.14 -2.76 -14.51
N ALA A 319 -17.13 -2.00 -14.94
CA ALA A 319 -17.56 -0.76 -14.31
C ALA A 319 -18.93 -0.98 -13.63
N TYR A 320 -18.90 -1.12 -12.31
CA TYR A 320 -20.06 -1.42 -11.47
C TYR A 320 -20.31 -0.30 -10.46
N THR A 321 -21.53 -0.28 -9.92
CA THR A 321 -21.91 0.56 -8.79
C THR A 321 -22.83 -0.25 -7.89
N GLN A 322 -22.54 -0.25 -6.59
CA GLN A 322 -23.43 -0.86 -5.60
C GLN A 322 -24.63 0.04 -5.25
N TRP A 323 -24.61 1.30 -5.66
CA TRP A 323 -25.65 2.27 -5.36
C TRP A 323 -26.76 2.24 -6.42
N THR A 324 -28.01 2.26 -5.98
CA THR A 324 -29.18 1.99 -6.85
C THR A 324 -29.61 3.19 -7.70
N GLU A 325 -29.12 4.39 -7.37
CA GLU A 325 -29.45 5.64 -8.07
C GLU A 325 -28.90 5.64 -9.50
N GLU A 326 -29.76 5.93 -10.47
CA GLU A 326 -29.40 5.87 -11.90
C GLU A 326 -28.27 6.83 -12.30
N LYS A 327 -28.21 8.02 -11.69
CA LYS A 327 -27.15 9.02 -11.94
C LYS A 327 -25.75 8.54 -11.53
N LEU A 328 -25.65 7.51 -10.68
CA LEU A 328 -24.39 6.96 -10.18
C LEU A 328 -23.90 5.78 -11.03
N ARG A 329 -24.69 5.35 -12.03
CA ARG A 329 -24.37 4.21 -12.89
C ARG A 329 -23.19 4.55 -13.81
N PRO A 330 -22.06 3.84 -13.71
CA PRO A 330 -20.89 4.13 -14.51
C PRO A 330 -21.05 3.68 -15.96
N TRP A 331 -20.48 4.47 -16.85
CA TRP A 331 -20.34 4.17 -18.27
C TRP A 331 -18.90 3.85 -18.66
N VAL A 332 -18.76 3.27 -19.85
CA VAL A 332 -17.55 3.35 -20.67
C VAL A 332 -17.80 4.39 -21.77
N GLN A 333 -16.92 5.38 -21.88
CA GLN A 333 -17.11 6.53 -22.77
C GLN A 333 -15.88 6.87 -23.60
N LEU A 334 -16.13 7.18 -24.88
CA LEU A 334 -15.23 7.94 -25.75
C LEU A 334 -15.74 9.38 -25.81
N GLY A 335 -15.16 10.25 -24.98
CA GLY A 335 -15.58 11.64 -24.82
C GLY A 335 -14.85 12.61 -25.76
N SER A 336 -15.20 13.89 -25.71
CA SER A 336 -14.49 14.92 -26.45
C SER A 336 -14.46 16.25 -25.69
N LYS A 337 -13.33 16.95 -25.76
CA LYS A 337 -13.24 18.40 -25.49
C LYS A 337 -12.90 19.19 -26.76
N GLY A 338 -12.95 18.55 -27.93
CA GLY A 338 -12.60 19.15 -29.22
C GLY A 338 -11.11 19.42 -29.38
N LYS A 339 -10.24 18.70 -28.66
CA LYS A 339 -8.77 18.89 -28.72
C LYS A 339 -8.09 18.03 -29.78
N GLY A 340 -8.79 17.06 -30.37
CA GLY A 340 -8.27 16.21 -31.44
C GLY A 340 -9.37 15.41 -32.12
N GLU A 341 -9.02 14.73 -33.21
CA GLU A 341 -9.90 13.71 -33.81
C GLU A 341 -10.11 12.55 -32.84
N ILE A 342 -11.25 11.88 -32.98
CA ILE A 342 -11.58 10.67 -32.23
C ILE A 342 -11.80 9.57 -33.27
N LYS A 343 -10.90 8.58 -33.30
CA LYS A 343 -10.88 7.55 -34.34
C LYS A 343 -10.05 6.33 -33.96
N GLY A 344 -10.30 5.22 -34.64
CA GLY A 344 -9.47 4.02 -34.55
C GLY A 344 -9.58 3.30 -33.22
N ASN A 345 -10.59 3.62 -32.40
CA ASN A 345 -10.72 3.06 -31.07
C ASN A 345 -11.37 1.68 -31.11
N VAL A 346 -10.98 0.83 -30.16
CA VAL A 346 -11.51 -0.52 -29.97
C VAL A 346 -12.08 -0.63 -28.56
N VAL A 347 -13.34 -1.01 -28.44
CA VAL A 347 -14.04 -1.19 -27.16
C VAL A 347 -14.63 -2.59 -27.14
N LYS A 348 -14.01 -3.53 -26.41
CA LYS A 348 -14.44 -4.94 -26.44
C LYS A 348 -14.51 -5.61 -25.07
N ASP A 349 -15.46 -6.54 -24.95
CA ASP A 349 -15.57 -7.47 -23.80
C ASP A 349 -15.73 -6.77 -22.44
N ASN A 350 -16.21 -5.52 -22.42
CA ASN A 350 -16.44 -4.76 -21.19
C ASN A 350 -17.82 -5.04 -20.60
N TYR A 351 -17.95 -4.82 -19.28
CA TYR A 351 -19.20 -4.81 -18.55
C TYR A 351 -19.42 -3.44 -17.92
N ALA A 352 -20.46 -2.71 -18.33
CA ALA A 352 -20.83 -1.42 -17.75
C ALA A 352 -22.34 -1.23 -17.76
N TYR A 353 -22.89 -0.18 -17.13
CA TYR A 353 -24.33 0.10 -17.24
C TYR A 353 -24.69 0.68 -18.61
N THR A 354 -23.82 1.53 -19.15
CA THR A 354 -24.01 2.18 -20.45
C THR A 354 -22.67 2.36 -21.20
N PHE A 355 -22.76 2.52 -22.51
CA PHE A 355 -21.62 2.74 -23.40
C PHE A 355 -21.89 4.00 -24.23
N ASP A 356 -21.14 5.08 -23.99
CA ASP A 356 -21.24 6.34 -24.75
C ASP A 356 -20.07 6.45 -25.73
N LEU A 357 -20.23 5.84 -26.91
CA LEU A 357 -19.16 5.70 -27.90
C LEU A 357 -19.37 6.58 -29.14
N LYS A 358 -20.41 7.42 -29.14
CA LYS A 358 -20.91 8.13 -30.34
C LYS A 358 -19.92 9.10 -31.00
N ASN A 359 -18.89 9.52 -30.27
CA ASN A 359 -17.90 10.47 -30.78
C ASN A 359 -16.89 9.83 -31.75
N ASP A 360 -16.70 8.51 -31.66
CA ASP A 360 -15.96 7.75 -32.68
C ASP A 360 -16.98 7.02 -33.58
N LYS A 361 -17.11 7.49 -34.83
CA LYS A 361 -18.09 6.93 -35.78
C LYS A 361 -17.69 5.55 -36.29
N ASP A 362 -16.41 5.22 -36.21
CA ASP A 362 -15.82 4.00 -36.77
C ASP A 362 -15.31 3.07 -35.66
N VAL A 363 -15.74 3.28 -34.41
CA VAL A 363 -15.35 2.46 -33.27
C VAL A 363 -15.67 0.99 -33.48
N VAL A 364 -14.70 0.13 -33.20
CA VAL A 364 -14.92 -1.31 -33.17
C VAL A 364 -15.46 -1.68 -31.78
N ALA A 365 -16.79 -1.78 -31.67
CA ALA A 365 -17.49 -2.13 -30.44
C ALA A 365 -18.07 -3.55 -30.50
N GLU A 366 -17.50 -4.49 -29.75
CA GLU A 366 -17.92 -5.91 -29.76
C GLU A 366 -18.04 -6.47 -28.34
N ASN A 367 -19.00 -7.37 -28.10
CA ASN A 367 -19.16 -8.10 -26.83
C ASN A 367 -19.22 -7.23 -25.55
N ASN A 368 -19.64 -5.97 -25.68
CA ASN A 368 -19.86 -5.10 -24.54
C ASN A 368 -21.22 -5.39 -23.92
N ASN A 369 -21.25 -5.75 -22.64
CA ASN A 369 -22.42 -6.25 -21.95
C ASN A 369 -22.84 -5.34 -20.80
N LYS A 370 -24.11 -5.44 -20.40
CA LYS A 370 -24.57 -4.79 -19.18
C LYS A 370 -23.92 -5.47 -17.98
N VAL A 371 -23.36 -4.68 -17.06
CA VAL A 371 -22.81 -5.20 -15.81
C VAL A 371 -23.90 -5.74 -14.89
N THR A 372 -23.58 -6.78 -14.13
CA THR A 372 -24.36 -7.29 -13.00
C THR A 372 -23.46 -7.41 -11.78
N GLU A 373 -24.06 -7.48 -10.60
CA GLU A 373 -23.34 -7.73 -9.35
C GLU A 373 -22.55 -9.05 -9.42
N ASP A 374 -23.16 -10.13 -9.89
CA ASP A 374 -22.46 -11.43 -10.07
C ASP A 374 -21.19 -11.33 -10.91
N VAL A 375 -21.23 -10.57 -12.01
CA VAL A 375 -20.05 -10.37 -12.88
C VAL A 375 -18.99 -9.58 -12.13
N TYR A 376 -19.38 -8.50 -11.45
CA TYR A 376 -18.48 -7.68 -10.64
C TYR A 376 -17.82 -8.50 -9.54
N THR A 377 -18.59 -9.22 -8.73
CA THR A 377 -18.09 -10.02 -7.60
C THR A 377 -17.07 -11.06 -8.08
N LYS A 378 -17.40 -11.86 -9.11
CA LYS A 378 -16.48 -12.87 -9.66
C LYS A 378 -15.20 -12.25 -10.22
N ARG A 379 -15.31 -11.10 -10.91
CA ARG A 379 -14.15 -10.42 -11.52
C ARG A 379 -13.28 -9.78 -10.46
N ARG A 380 -13.87 -9.21 -9.40
CA ARG A 380 -13.18 -8.67 -8.24
C ARG A 380 -12.41 -9.75 -7.50
N GLU A 381 -13.05 -10.87 -7.17
CA GLU A 381 -12.41 -11.99 -6.46
C GLU A 381 -11.22 -12.54 -7.26
N LYS A 382 -11.42 -12.80 -8.55
CA LYS A 382 -10.34 -13.26 -9.44
C LYS A 382 -9.18 -12.28 -9.52
N LEU A 383 -9.48 -10.98 -9.65
CA LEU A 383 -8.44 -9.96 -9.74
C LEU A 383 -7.70 -9.80 -8.41
N LEU A 384 -8.41 -9.77 -7.29
CA LEU A 384 -7.79 -9.67 -5.97
C LEU A 384 -6.89 -10.90 -5.71
N ALA A 385 -7.34 -12.11 -6.06
CA ALA A 385 -6.53 -13.32 -5.95
C ALA A 385 -5.24 -13.21 -6.79
N LEU A 386 -5.32 -12.70 -8.02
CA LEU A 386 -4.14 -12.45 -8.87
C LEU A 386 -3.18 -11.44 -8.25
N ILE A 387 -3.70 -10.33 -7.71
CA ILE A 387 -2.89 -9.29 -7.05
C ILE A 387 -2.23 -9.88 -5.79
N ASN A 388 -2.97 -10.64 -4.98
CA ASN A 388 -2.47 -11.29 -3.76
C ASN A 388 -1.42 -12.36 -4.08
N GLU A 389 -1.59 -13.14 -5.15
CA GLU A 389 -0.59 -14.10 -5.61
C GLU A 389 0.74 -13.40 -5.97
N LYS A 390 0.66 -12.25 -6.65
CA LYS A 390 1.85 -11.55 -7.14
C LYS A 390 2.59 -10.73 -6.07
N TYR A 391 1.86 -10.11 -5.16
CA TYR A 391 2.43 -9.13 -4.22
C TYR A 391 2.15 -9.44 -2.75
N GLY A 392 1.53 -10.58 -2.45
CA GLY A 392 1.05 -10.94 -1.12
C GLY A 392 -0.23 -10.21 -0.74
N GLU A 393 -1.05 -10.83 0.11
CA GLU A 393 -2.30 -10.24 0.61
C GLU A 393 -2.07 -9.07 1.58
N VAL A 394 -0.91 -9.10 2.25
CA VAL A 394 -0.49 -8.10 3.25
C VAL A 394 0.64 -7.29 2.67
N GLN A 395 0.58 -5.97 2.79
CA GLN A 395 1.73 -5.14 2.48
C GLN A 395 2.76 -5.26 3.63
N PRO A 396 4.03 -5.64 3.35
CA PRO A 396 4.96 -6.08 4.38
C PRO A 396 5.43 -4.98 5.35
N ALA A 397 5.57 -3.73 4.91
CA ALA A 397 5.98 -2.62 5.78
C ALA A 397 4.81 -2.05 6.60
N ALA A 398 3.63 -1.99 6.00
CA ALA A 398 2.43 -1.38 6.57
C ALA A 398 1.68 -2.37 7.49
N GLY A 399 1.76 -3.67 7.18
CA GLY A 399 1.04 -4.73 7.88
C GLY A 399 -0.47 -4.75 7.60
N PHE A 400 -0.93 -4.01 6.61
CA PHE A 400 -2.34 -3.93 6.22
C PHE A 400 -2.65 -4.84 5.04
N ARG A 401 -3.88 -5.36 5.00
CA ARG A 401 -4.42 -6.02 3.81
C ARG A 401 -4.57 -5.03 2.65
N ARG A 402 -4.54 -5.56 1.42
CA ARG A 402 -4.82 -4.74 0.22
C ARG A 402 -6.25 -4.18 0.19
N VAL A 403 -7.20 -4.99 0.64
CA VAL A 403 -8.63 -4.68 0.76
C VAL A 403 -9.03 -4.91 2.22
N GLY A 404 -9.89 -4.05 2.75
CA GLY A 404 -10.24 -4.01 4.16
C GLY A 404 -9.29 -3.15 4.99
N LEU A 405 -9.76 -2.72 6.15
CA LEU A 405 -9.02 -1.85 7.08
C LEU A 405 -8.16 -2.62 8.09
N GLU A 406 -8.19 -3.96 8.03
CA GLU A 406 -7.52 -4.82 9.00
C GLU A 406 -5.99 -4.72 8.87
N LYS A 407 -5.31 -4.29 9.94
CA LYS A 407 -3.93 -4.75 10.18
C LYS A 407 -3.96 -6.25 10.41
N ILE A 408 -3.11 -6.99 9.73
CA ILE A 408 -2.90 -8.39 10.03
C ILE A 408 -2.07 -8.48 11.30
N ARG A 409 -2.74 -8.51 12.44
CA ARG A 409 -2.20 -9.08 13.68
C ARG A 409 -2.60 -10.53 13.86
N TRP A 410 -3.78 -10.88 13.35
CA TRP A 410 -4.29 -12.24 13.29
C TRP A 410 -3.94 -12.78 11.91
N VAL A 411 -2.85 -13.57 11.80
CA VAL A 411 -2.49 -14.24 10.55
C VAL A 411 -3.73 -14.93 10.01
N GLU A 412 -4.01 -14.83 8.72
CA GLU A 412 -5.24 -15.35 8.12
C GLU A 412 -5.47 -16.85 8.37
N GLY A 413 -4.40 -17.65 8.53
CA GLY A 413 -4.47 -19.04 8.98
C GLY A 413 -4.73 -19.26 10.49
N ARG A 414 -4.86 -18.18 11.27
CA ARG A 414 -5.23 -18.14 12.69
C ARG A 414 -6.62 -17.55 12.91
N VAL A 415 -7.26 -17.02 11.88
CA VAL A 415 -8.66 -16.60 11.91
C VAL A 415 -9.51 -17.79 11.49
N VAL A 416 -10.43 -18.21 12.34
CA VAL A 416 -11.27 -19.38 12.10
C VAL A 416 -12.70 -18.96 11.86
N GLN A 417 -13.27 -19.45 10.75
CA GLN A 417 -14.63 -19.18 10.30
C GLN A 417 -15.27 -20.52 9.95
N GLY A 418 -15.90 -21.16 10.92
CA GLY A 418 -16.48 -22.47 10.70
C GLY A 418 -17.03 -23.11 11.97
N GLU A 419 -17.43 -24.37 11.83
CA GLU A 419 -17.97 -25.20 12.89
C GLU A 419 -16.91 -25.53 13.97
N ASP A 420 -17.37 -26.04 15.12
CA ASP A 420 -16.55 -26.32 16.30
C ASP A 420 -15.21 -27.01 16.04
N GLY A 421 -15.17 -27.98 15.11
CA GLY A 421 -13.98 -28.76 14.81
C GLY A 421 -12.80 -27.91 14.35
N GLU A 422 -13.06 -26.93 13.49
CA GLU A 422 -12.00 -26.08 12.95
C GLU A 422 -11.41 -25.15 14.03
N VAL A 423 -12.28 -24.63 14.90
CA VAL A 423 -11.87 -23.79 16.03
C VAL A 423 -11.03 -24.61 17.01
N ILE A 424 -11.45 -25.84 17.32
CA ILE A 424 -10.71 -26.76 18.18
C ILE A 424 -9.32 -27.03 17.59
N ASP A 425 -9.24 -27.45 16.33
CA ASP A 425 -7.96 -27.81 15.70
C ASP A 425 -6.95 -26.66 15.73
N ARG A 426 -7.44 -25.43 15.58
CA ARG A 426 -6.61 -24.22 15.61
C ARG A 426 -6.15 -23.84 17.01
N ILE A 427 -7.01 -23.98 18.01
CA ILE A 427 -6.62 -23.78 19.41
C ILE A 427 -5.60 -24.86 19.81
N GLU A 428 -5.79 -26.11 19.40
CA GLU A 428 -4.82 -27.19 19.66
C GLU A 428 -3.48 -26.97 18.95
N ALA A 429 -3.49 -26.45 17.71
CA ALA A 429 -2.26 -26.03 17.03
C ALA A 429 -1.55 -24.87 17.75
N ALA A 430 -2.31 -23.93 18.34
CA ALA A 430 -1.78 -22.85 19.16
C ALA A 430 -1.14 -23.38 20.46
N ARG A 431 -1.74 -24.38 21.10
CA ARG A 431 -1.16 -25.07 22.29
C ARG A 431 0.20 -25.70 21.98
N GLY A 432 0.38 -26.24 20.78
CA GLY A 432 1.66 -26.80 20.33
C GLY A 432 2.84 -25.82 20.32
N GLN A 433 2.61 -24.51 20.44
CA GLN A 433 3.66 -23.49 20.47
C GLN A 433 4.26 -23.26 21.86
N GLY A 434 3.66 -23.82 22.92
CA GLY A 434 4.16 -23.66 24.30
C GLY A 434 4.10 -22.22 24.84
N LYS A 435 3.25 -21.37 24.24
CA LYS A 435 3.06 -19.95 24.59
C LYS A 435 1.68 -19.74 25.23
N LEU A 436 1.49 -18.57 25.84
CA LEU A 436 0.13 -18.08 26.10
C LEU A 436 -0.67 -18.09 24.81
N ILE A 437 -1.93 -18.48 24.91
CA ILE A 437 -2.84 -18.48 23.78
C ILE A 437 -3.81 -17.32 23.99
N VAL A 438 -3.95 -16.46 22.99
CA VAL A 438 -4.91 -15.36 23.02
C VAL A 438 -5.94 -15.60 21.93
N LEU A 439 -7.19 -15.83 22.35
CA LEU A 439 -8.33 -15.90 21.46
C LEU A 439 -8.97 -14.53 21.36
N TYR A 440 -9.23 -14.06 20.15
CA TYR A 440 -10.04 -12.88 19.89
C TYR A 440 -11.34 -13.31 19.21
N ALA A 441 -12.44 -13.24 19.93
CA ALA A 441 -13.76 -13.53 19.40
C ALA A 441 -14.37 -12.25 18.83
N PHE A 442 -14.69 -12.28 17.54
CA PHE A 442 -15.13 -11.12 16.77
C PHE A 442 -16.36 -11.43 15.94
N ASP A 443 -17.01 -10.37 15.47
CA ASP A 443 -18.10 -10.46 14.51
C ASP A 443 -17.86 -9.40 13.43
N ARG A 444 -17.65 -9.83 12.18
CA ARG A 444 -17.38 -8.96 11.03
C ARG A 444 -18.48 -7.94 10.76
N ASP A 445 -19.71 -8.26 11.11
CA ASP A 445 -20.85 -7.36 10.88
C ASP A 445 -21.05 -6.39 12.07
N ASP A 446 -20.24 -6.50 13.12
CA ASP A 446 -20.31 -5.65 14.31
C ASP A 446 -19.21 -4.58 14.30
N ALA A 447 -19.60 -3.33 14.03
CA ALA A 447 -18.71 -2.17 14.02
C ALA A 447 -17.89 -1.99 15.32
N ARG A 448 -18.38 -2.51 16.46
CA ARG A 448 -17.66 -2.47 17.73
C ARG A 448 -16.41 -3.34 17.72
N CYS A 449 -16.34 -4.36 16.87
CA CYS A 449 -15.16 -5.18 16.67
C CYS A 449 -14.05 -4.38 15.99
N THR A 450 -14.40 -3.62 14.95
CA THR A 450 -13.46 -2.72 14.26
C THR A 450 -12.92 -1.65 15.19
N GLU A 451 -13.78 -1.02 16.00
CA GLU A 451 -13.38 -0.05 17.02
C GLU A 451 -12.42 -0.69 18.05
N PHE A 452 -12.73 -1.89 18.52
CA PHE A 452 -11.92 -2.59 19.50
C PHE A 452 -10.57 -3.05 18.95
N GLU A 453 -10.53 -3.50 17.69
CA GLU A 453 -9.28 -3.80 17.00
C GLU A 453 -8.40 -2.56 16.96
N ARG A 454 -8.92 -1.43 16.47
CA ARG A 454 -8.21 -0.16 16.37
C ARG A 454 -7.72 0.37 17.73
N ASP A 455 -8.58 0.40 18.74
CA ASP A 455 -8.31 1.14 19.98
C ASP A 455 -7.64 0.29 21.07
N VAL A 456 -7.68 -1.04 20.93
CA VAL A 456 -7.15 -1.97 21.93
C VAL A 456 -6.14 -2.92 21.33
N LEU A 457 -6.54 -3.72 20.34
CA LEU A 457 -5.64 -4.75 19.78
C LEU A 457 -4.53 -4.12 18.96
N ASP A 458 -4.78 -2.93 18.40
CA ASP A 458 -3.87 -2.17 17.56
C ASP A 458 -2.90 -1.24 18.32
N ASP A 459 -3.06 -1.15 19.63
CA ASP A 459 -2.09 -0.46 20.48
C ASP A 459 -0.69 -1.11 20.37
N ALA A 460 0.36 -0.29 20.42
CA ALA A 460 1.73 -0.74 20.20
C ALA A 460 2.22 -1.66 21.33
N ASP A 461 1.85 -1.38 22.57
CA ASP A 461 2.25 -2.17 23.74
C ASP A 461 1.48 -3.49 23.78
N VAL A 462 0.20 -3.47 23.42
CA VAL A 462 -0.59 -4.69 23.23
C VAL A 462 0.02 -5.55 22.11
N GLY A 463 0.35 -4.95 20.97
CA GLY A 463 0.94 -5.66 19.82
C GLY A 463 2.21 -6.41 20.18
N LYS A 464 3.13 -5.74 20.89
CA LYS A 464 4.39 -6.34 21.35
C LYS A 464 4.16 -7.57 22.23
N LEU A 465 3.13 -7.56 23.08
CA LEU A 465 2.79 -8.69 23.93
C LEU A 465 2.09 -9.82 23.16
N LEU A 466 1.25 -9.49 22.18
CA LEU A 466 0.58 -10.47 21.33
C LEU A 466 1.55 -11.20 20.39
N ASP A 467 2.61 -10.55 19.93
CA ASP A 467 3.69 -11.18 19.14
C ASP A 467 4.38 -12.33 19.89
N GLU A 468 4.39 -12.26 21.22
CA GLU A 468 4.93 -13.29 22.09
C GLU A 468 3.92 -14.41 22.42
N CYS A 469 2.67 -14.25 21.99
CA CYS A 469 1.58 -15.22 22.20
C CYS A 469 1.28 -16.04 20.94
N ALA A 470 0.59 -17.16 21.12
CA ALA A 470 -0.11 -17.86 20.06
C ALA A 470 -1.50 -17.24 19.92
N THR A 471 -1.74 -16.51 18.83
CA THR A 471 -2.99 -15.76 18.62
C THR A 471 -3.97 -16.56 17.76
N VAL A 472 -5.27 -16.53 18.07
CA VAL A 472 -6.34 -17.14 17.25
C VAL A 472 -7.53 -16.18 17.19
N GLY A 473 -7.96 -15.80 15.99
CA GLY A 473 -9.23 -15.09 15.79
C GLY A 473 -10.36 -16.08 15.62
N VAL A 474 -11.51 -15.85 16.26
CA VAL A 474 -12.70 -16.70 16.17
C VAL A 474 -13.89 -15.85 15.75
N GLN A 475 -14.36 -16.03 14.51
CA GLN A 475 -15.59 -15.37 14.07
C GLN A 475 -16.78 -16.01 14.80
N LEU A 476 -17.58 -15.20 15.48
CA LEU A 476 -18.83 -15.67 16.06
C LEU A 476 -19.85 -15.89 14.94
N THR A 477 -20.25 -17.14 14.76
CA THR A 477 -21.34 -17.55 13.89
C THR A 477 -22.40 -18.29 14.70
N ASP A 478 -23.58 -18.47 14.10
CA ASP A 478 -24.65 -19.31 14.65
C ASP A 478 -24.27 -20.81 14.69
N GLU A 479 -23.24 -21.21 13.94
CA GLU A 479 -22.74 -22.59 13.86
C GLU A 479 -21.87 -22.99 15.06
N LEU A 480 -21.30 -22.01 15.78
CA LEU A 480 -20.48 -22.28 16.97
C LEU A 480 -21.35 -22.73 18.15
N SER A 481 -21.12 -23.95 18.62
CA SER A 481 -21.92 -24.54 19.68
C SER A 481 -21.68 -23.86 21.03
N ARG A 482 -22.66 -24.00 21.91
CA ARG A 482 -22.54 -23.56 23.31
C ARG A 482 -21.46 -24.33 24.06
N ASP A 483 -21.20 -25.57 23.68
CA ASP A 483 -20.23 -26.43 24.36
C ASP A 483 -18.80 -26.01 24.03
N LEU A 484 -18.51 -25.68 22.76
CA LEU A 484 -17.24 -25.08 22.37
C LEU A 484 -17.01 -23.75 23.08
N LYS A 485 -18.02 -22.86 23.04
CA LYS A 485 -17.95 -21.54 23.68
C LYS A 485 -17.63 -21.66 25.16
N LYS A 486 -18.30 -22.60 25.85
CA LYS A 486 -18.05 -22.91 27.25
C LYS A 486 -16.67 -23.52 27.50
N ARG A 487 -16.20 -24.40 26.61
CA ARG A 487 -14.90 -25.08 26.74
C ARG A 487 -13.72 -24.12 26.74
N TYR A 488 -13.77 -23.08 25.92
CA TYR A 488 -12.67 -22.13 25.74
C TYR A 488 -12.98 -20.72 26.26
N GLY A 489 -14.03 -20.56 27.08
CA GLY A 489 -14.39 -19.25 27.64
C GLY A 489 -14.80 -18.20 26.60
N ILE A 490 -15.17 -18.62 25.39
CA ILE A 490 -15.56 -17.70 24.30
C ILE A 490 -16.94 -17.13 24.63
N GLY A 491 -17.01 -15.81 24.77
CA GLY A 491 -18.27 -15.12 25.04
C GLY A 491 -19.25 -15.23 23.88
N SER A 492 -20.55 -15.19 24.18
CA SER A 492 -21.62 -15.15 23.15
C SER A 492 -21.76 -13.79 22.47
N ARG A 493 -20.88 -12.83 22.76
CA ARG A 493 -20.90 -11.47 22.20
C ARG A 493 -19.50 -11.06 21.81
N ALA A 494 -19.39 -10.44 20.65
CA ALA A 494 -18.19 -9.79 20.19
C ALA A 494 -18.21 -8.28 20.54
N PRO A 495 -17.04 -7.62 20.60
CA PRO A 495 -15.70 -8.22 20.66
C PRO A 495 -15.40 -8.75 22.07
N SER A 496 -14.69 -9.87 22.18
CA SER A 496 -14.13 -10.35 23.44
C SER A 496 -12.77 -11.02 23.25
N VAL A 497 -11.97 -11.06 24.32
CA VAL A 497 -10.66 -11.68 24.33
C VAL A 497 -10.65 -12.78 25.40
N VAL A 498 -10.03 -13.90 25.08
CA VAL A 498 -9.72 -14.97 26.03
C VAL A 498 -8.21 -15.18 26.06
N ILE A 499 -7.65 -15.30 27.26
CA ILE A 499 -6.25 -15.63 27.49
C ILE A 499 -6.22 -17.02 28.12
N LEU A 500 -5.55 -17.96 27.48
CA LEU A 500 -5.33 -19.32 27.97
C LEU A 500 -3.85 -19.56 28.24
N ASN A 501 -3.56 -20.41 29.20
CA ASN A 501 -2.25 -21.02 29.38
C ASN A 501 -1.91 -21.97 28.21
N PRO A 502 -0.63 -22.36 28.03
CA PRO A 502 -0.24 -23.34 27.01
C PRO A 502 -0.98 -24.69 27.13
N ASP A 503 -1.38 -25.06 28.35
CA ASP A 503 -2.17 -26.27 28.63
C ASP A 503 -3.66 -26.11 28.28
N GLY A 504 -4.10 -24.93 27.83
CA GLY A 504 -5.48 -24.62 27.45
C GLY A 504 -6.37 -24.18 28.61
N SER A 505 -5.86 -24.07 29.84
CA SER A 505 -6.63 -23.54 30.97
C SER A 505 -6.87 -22.04 30.84
N GLU A 506 -8.08 -21.58 31.15
CA GLU A 506 -8.44 -20.15 31.08
C GLU A 506 -7.75 -19.35 32.19
N VAL A 507 -7.07 -18.27 31.79
CA VAL A 507 -6.50 -17.27 32.70
C VAL A 507 -7.46 -16.10 32.87
N TRP A 508 -8.03 -15.64 31.75
CA TRP A 508 -8.95 -14.51 31.75
C TRP A 508 -9.79 -14.48 30.48
N SER A 509 -11.08 -14.14 30.60
CA SER A 509 -11.96 -13.85 29.48
C SER A 509 -12.73 -12.54 29.68
N GLY A 510 -13.00 -11.83 28.59
CA GLY A 510 -13.86 -10.65 28.58
C GLY A 510 -13.46 -9.60 27.54
N LYS A 511 -14.21 -8.49 27.51
CA LYS A 511 -13.82 -7.29 26.74
C LYS A 511 -12.97 -6.39 27.64
N PRO A 512 -11.67 -6.18 27.36
CA PRO A 512 -10.88 -5.23 28.14
C PRO A 512 -11.39 -3.81 27.86
N GLY A 513 -11.39 -2.96 28.88
CA GLY A 513 -11.91 -1.59 28.77
C GLY A 513 -10.98 -0.62 28.03
N SER A 514 -9.74 -1.01 27.75
CA SER A 514 -8.74 -0.23 27.00
C SER A 514 -7.51 -1.09 26.66
N ALA A 515 -6.64 -0.60 25.78
CA ALA A 515 -5.32 -1.18 25.50
C ALA A 515 -4.51 -1.42 26.79
N LYS A 516 -4.38 -0.39 27.63
CA LYS A 516 -3.69 -0.48 28.93
C LYS A 516 -4.25 -1.57 29.84
N ALA A 517 -5.57 -1.78 29.82
CA ALA A 517 -6.19 -2.85 30.59
C ALA A 517 -5.79 -4.23 30.06
N LEU A 518 -5.72 -4.40 28.73
CA LEU A 518 -5.29 -5.65 28.11
C LEU A 518 -3.78 -5.92 28.33
N VAL A 519 -2.91 -4.91 28.22
CA VAL A 519 -1.48 -5.01 28.56
C VAL A 519 -1.32 -5.61 29.95
N LYS A 520 -2.00 -5.03 30.96
CA LYS A 520 -1.94 -5.52 32.34
C LYS A 520 -2.40 -6.97 32.49
N LYS A 521 -3.38 -7.41 31.70
CA LYS A 521 -3.86 -8.81 31.71
C LYS A 521 -2.83 -9.76 31.13
N LEU A 522 -2.23 -9.39 29.99
CA LEU A 522 -1.21 -10.19 29.32
C LEU A 522 0.07 -10.29 30.16
N GLU A 523 0.54 -9.18 30.74
CA GLU A 523 1.70 -9.18 31.64
C GLU A 523 1.45 -10.05 32.87
N SER A 524 0.30 -9.89 33.53
CA SER A 524 -0.05 -10.72 34.69
C SER A 524 -0.14 -12.21 34.36
N ALA A 525 -0.67 -12.56 33.17
CA ALA A 525 -0.72 -13.94 32.71
C ALA A 525 0.69 -14.52 32.50
N ARG A 526 1.60 -13.75 31.89
CA ARG A 526 3.00 -14.14 31.68
C ARG A 526 3.76 -14.32 32.98
N GLU A 527 3.60 -13.40 33.93
CA GLU A 527 4.25 -13.49 35.24
C GLU A 527 3.84 -14.77 35.97
N ASN A 528 2.56 -15.15 35.91
CA ASN A 528 2.06 -16.36 36.54
C ASN A 528 2.60 -17.65 35.89
N LEU A 529 2.87 -17.65 34.59
CA LEU A 529 3.55 -18.75 33.90
C LEU A 529 5.03 -18.90 34.27
N SER A 530 5.68 -17.81 34.67
CA SER A 530 7.10 -17.79 35.01
C SER A 530 7.42 -18.20 36.45
N LYS A 531 6.39 -18.39 37.29
CA LYS A 531 6.57 -18.86 38.66
C LYS A 531 6.74 -20.39 38.63
N PRO A 532 7.87 -20.94 39.12
CA PRO A 532 8.00 -22.38 39.27
C PRO A 532 6.92 -22.88 40.24
N ASP A 533 6.30 -24.02 39.92
CA ASP A 533 5.38 -24.69 40.83
C ASP A 533 6.08 -24.89 42.18
N SER A 534 5.65 -24.12 43.18
CA SER A 534 6.04 -24.32 44.57
C SER A 534 5.22 -25.46 45.15
N ASP A 535 5.66 -26.70 44.91
CA ASP A 535 5.32 -27.87 45.73
C ASP A 535 6.56 -28.38 46.46
#